data_AF-H6N8P6-F1
#
_entry.id   AF-H6N8P6-F1
#
_cell.length_a   1.000
_cell.length_b   1.000
_cell.length_c   1.000
_cell.angle_alpha   90.00
_cell.angle_beta   90.00
_cell.angle_gamma   90.00
#
_symmetry.space_group_name_H-M   'P 1'
#
loop_
_entity.id
_entity.type
_entity.pdbx_description
1 polymer ?
#
loop_
_entity_poly.entity_id
_entity_poly.type
_entity_poly.pdbx_seq_one_letter_code
_entity_poly.pdbx_strand_id
1 'polypeptide(L)'
;MTLSSDCRIESIKKELEKDFFNIKFSKIKKHPLFQSLNLSDQEIIKNRVEINEALKNYLNCGDSKKFCLTLDPHFTLKRNVDNQLIITKYKCTKWKDHENISPDQINKTIDRLLNSDFFKFKYEEAKSSMETFLQTEALRDVVKNIGNHEYSMGSKWASFEDKDSYRKYWILLSYRAILLGERVVVVKSSELKHICSQVFKLYEREEEFINKYQNFLDSENLIITDFGLEDEMNKFNYYLDYFPDLLIKRNSNHKRTYITSQVDWKEMKKHILNKKHETIDKLKFERLEEVLKVIFSNAT
;
A
#
# COMPACT_ATOMS: atom_id res chain seq x y z
N MET A 1 47.50 5.04 39.51
CA MET A 1 47.44 4.06 38.41
C MET A 1 46.34 4.46 37.45
N THR A 2 46.66 5.25 36.43
CA THR A 2 45.75 5.57 35.32
C THR A 2 45.70 4.37 34.39
N LEU A 3 44.66 3.53 34.50
CA LEU A 3 44.29 2.59 33.45
C LEU A 3 44.19 3.41 32.15
N SER A 4 45.12 3.16 31.21
CA SER A 4 45.17 3.91 29.96
C SER A 4 43.81 3.85 29.27
N SER A 5 43.42 4.94 28.62
CA SER A 5 42.19 5.05 27.81
C SER A 5 41.96 3.84 26.92
N ASP A 6 43.04 3.22 26.45
CA ASP A 6 43.06 2.12 25.51
C ASP A 6 42.57 0.80 26.13
N CYS A 7 42.88 0.53 27.40
CA CYS A 7 42.36 -0.64 28.11
C CYS A 7 40.83 -0.57 28.29
N ARG A 8 40.28 0.64 28.50
CA ARG A 8 38.83 0.85 28.63
C ARG A 8 38.12 0.69 27.29
N ILE A 9 38.71 1.19 26.21
CA ILE A 9 38.16 1.04 24.86
C ILE A 9 38.10 -0.44 24.45
N GLU A 10 39.15 -1.20 24.73
CA GLU A 10 39.20 -2.62 24.37
C GLU A 10 38.15 -3.46 25.15
N SER A 11 37.87 -3.10 26.41
CA SER A 11 36.80 -3.72 27.20
C SER A 11 35.42 -3.43 26.62
N ILE A 12 35.12 -2.16 26.32
CA ILE A 12 33.84 -1.72 25.75
C ILE A 12 33.61 -2.38 24.38
N LYS A 13 34.66 -2.47 23.56
CA LYS A 13 34.61 -3.11 22.26
C LYS A 13 34.19 -4.57 22.36
N LYS A 14 34.78 -5.34 23.27
CA LYS A 14 34.42 -6.75 23.47
C LYS A 14 32.96 -6.94 23.89
N GLU A 15 32.45 -6.10 24.79
CA GLU A 15 31.04 -6.12 25.18
C GLU A 15 30.12 -5.80 24.01
N LEU A 16 30.40 -4.74 23.24
CA LEU A 16 29.58 -4.36 22.09
C LEU A 16 29.59 -5.43 20.98
N GLU A 17 30.74 -6.07 20.73
CA GLU A 17 30.83 -7.18 19.76
C GLU A 17 29.96 -8.36 20.14
N LYS A 18 29.89 -8.69 21.44
CA LYS A 18 29.17 -9.85 21.96
C LYS A 18 27.68 -9.58 22.16
N ASP A 19 27.36 -8.49 22.86
CA ASP A 19 26.04 -8.30 23.44
C ASP A 19 25.16 -7.31 22.64
N PHE A 20 25.75 -6.53 21.72
CA PHE A 20 25.00 -5.52 20.95
C PHE A 20 24.98 -5.76 19.44
N PHE A 21 26.15 -5.89 18.81
CA PHE A 21 26.26 -6.09 17.36
C PHE A 21 26.21 -7.57 16.96
N ASN A 22 26.62 -8.47 17.86
CA ASN A 22 26.86 -9.89 17.58
C ASN A 22 27.82 -10.13 16.38
N ILE A 23 28.71 -9.17 16.11
CA ILE A 23 29.69 -9.16 15.01
C ILE A 23 30.94 -8.42 15.49
N LYS A 24 32.12 -8.87 15.06
CA LYS A 24 33.41 -8.22 15.35
C LYS A 24 33.54 -6.85 14.66
N PHE A 25 34.14 -5.87 15.31
CA PHE A 25 34.42 -4.54 14.75
C PHE A 25 35.23 -4.61 13.46
N SER A 26 36.19 -5.55 13.37
CA SER A 26 36.97 -5.76 12.14
C SER A 26 36.10 -6.18 10.95
N LYS A 27 34.99 -6.90 11.20
CA LYS A 27 33.99 -7.23 10.18
C LYS A 27 33.08 -6.04 9.89
N ILE A 28 32.69 -5.24 10.88
CA ILE A 28 31.94 -3.99 10.69
C ILE A 28 32.72 -3.06 9.75
N LYS A 29 34.00 -2.80 10.02
CA LYS A 29 34.84 -1.92 9.18
C LYS A 29 34.99 -2.38 7.73
N LYS A 30 34.95 -3.69 7.50
CA LYS A 30 35.07 -4.32 6.17
C LYS A 30 33.72 -4.54 5.49
N HIS A 31 32.62 -4.20 6.15
CA HIS A 31 31.29 -4.38 5.61
C HIS A 31 31.09 -3.45 4.40
N PRO A 32 30.47 -3.89 3.29
CA PRO A 32 30.27 -3.08 2.09
C PRO A 32 29.69 -1.67 2.37
N LEU A 33 28.68 -1.61 3.23
CA LEU A 33 28.10 -0.35 3.75
C LEU A 33 29.09 0.66 4.34
N PHE A 34 30.13 0.18 5.03
CA PHE A 34 30.98 1.01 5.87
C PHE A 34 32.41 1.10 5.37
N GLN A 35 32.79 0.26 4.40
CA GLN A 35 34.15 0.20 3.87
C GLN A 35 34.62 1.55 3.32
N SER A 36 33.73 2.33 2.69
CA SER A 36 34.05 3.67 2.18
C SER A 36 34.13 4.76 3.26
N LEU A 37 33.62 4.49 4.47
CA LEU A 37 33.57 5.46 5.58
C LEU A 37 34.81 5.44 6.47
N ASN A 38 35.67 4.41 6.32
CA ASN A 38 36.91 4.21 7.06
C ASN A 38 36.74 4.39 8.59
N LEU A 39 35.73 3.73 9.16
CA LEU A 39 35.36 3.89 10.57
C LEU A 39 36.48 3.47 11.54
N SER A 40 36.79 4.34 12.51
CA SER A 40 37.62 4.02 13.67
C SER A 40 36.84 3.26 14.75
N ASP A 41 37.53 2.61 15.71
CA ASP A 41 36.86 1.92 16.82
C ASP A 41 36.03 2.89 17.68
N GLN A 42 36.53 4.10 17.91
CA GLN A 42 35.81 5.14 18.66
C GLN A 42 34.54 5.60 17.94
N GLU A 43 34.57 5.72 16.61
CA GLU A 43 33.38 6.08 15.83
C GLU A 43 32.32 4.99 15.84
N ILE A 44 32.74 3.71 15.82
CA ILE A 44 31.79 2.59 15.94
C ILE A 44 31.13 2.59 17.34
N ILE A 45 31.90 2.86 18.39
CA ILE A 45 31.37 2.97 19.76
C ILE A 45 30.40 4.15 19.90
N LYS A 46 30.78 5.31 19.36
CA LYS A 46 30.00 6.56 19.45
C LYS A 46 28.66 6.44 18.71
N ASN A 47 28.66 5.88 17.50
CA ASN A 47 27.50 5.78 16.61
C ASN A 47 26.92 4.36 16.59
N ARG A 48 27.00 3.66 17.72
CA ARG A 48 26.68 2.23 17.79
C ARG A 48 25.23 1.93 17.41
N VAL A 49 24.30 2.80 17.78
CA VAL A 49 22.86 2.63 17.50
C VAL A 49 22.63 2.68 16.00
N GLU A 50 23.16 3.71 15.34
CA GLU A 50 23.04 3.93 13.91
C GLU A 50 23.70 2.79 13.12
N ILE A 51 24.90 2.37 13.52
CA ILE A 51 25.62 1.27 12.85
C ILE A 51 24.87 -0.05 13.02
N ASN A 52 24.28 -0.32 14.19
CA ASN A 52 23.52 -1.56 14.41
C ASN A 52 22.20 -1.56 13.64
N GLU A 53 21.51 -0.41 13.59
CA GLU A 53 20.33 -0.23 12.75
C GLU A 53 20.66 -0.44 11.26
N ALA A 54 21.77 0.13 10.79
CA ALA A 54 22.27 -0.09 9.44
C ALA A 54 22.59 -1.57 9.16
N LEU A 55 23.29 -2.27 10.06
CA LEU A 55 23.60 -3.70 9.89
C LEU A 55 22.33 -4.56 9.83
N LYS A 56 21.36 -4.32 10.71
CA LYS A 56 20.09 -5.05 10.73
C LYS A 56 19.29 -4.81 9.44
N ASN A 57 19.20 -3.56 8.99
CA ASN A 57 18.46 -3.23 7.78
C ASN A 57 19.16 -3.72 6.50
N TYR A 58 20.50 -3.79 6.48
CA TYR A 58 21.25 -4.32 5.32
C TYR A 58 20.88 -5.76 4.98
N LEU A 59 20.73 -6.59 6.02
CA LEU A 59 20.30 -7.98 5.88
C LEU A 59 18.93 -8.10 5.22
N ASN A 60 18.11 -7.05 5.30
CA ASN A 60 16.77 -7.01 4.74
C ASN A 60 16.72 -6.37 3.34
N CYS A 61 17.55 -5.36 3.02
CA CYS A 61 17.37 -4.53 1.80
C CYS A 61 18.57 -4.42 0.85
N GLY A 62 19.79 -4.81 1.24
CA GLY A 62 21.01 -4.57 0.45
C GLY A 62 21.35 -3.06 0.25
N ASP A 63 22.37 -2.78 -0.58
CA ASP A 63 23.03 -1.46 -0.72
C ASP A 63 22.45 -0.51 -1.79
N SER A 64 21.46 -0.94 -2.57
CA SER A 64 21.05 -0.22 -3.79
C SER A 64 19.97 0.84 -3.53
N LYS A 65 20.29 2.11 -3.85
CA LYS A 65 19.35 3.25 -3.83
C LYS A 65 18.20 3.20 -4.84
N LYS A 66 18.29 2.33 -5.85
CA LYS A 66 17.37 2.33 -7.00
C LYS A 66 16.51 1.08 -7.10
N PHE A 67 16.83 0.04 -6.33
CA PHE A 67 16.36 -1.34 -6.57
C PHE A 67 16.46 -2.19 -5.29
N CYS A 68 15.34 -2.66 -4.74
CA CYS A 68 15.32 -3.67 -3.67
C CYS A 68 14.70 -4.98 -4.16
N LEU A 69 15.04 -6.04 -3.42
CA LEU A 69 14.44 -7.36 -3.49
C LEU A 69 13.34 -7.57 -2.42
N THR A 70 13.09 -6.57 -1.58
CA THR A 70 12.19 -6.61 -0.41
C THR A 70 11.44 -5.29 -0.24
N LEU A 71 10.29 -5.29 0.43
CA LEU A 71 9.46 -4.10 0.71
C LEU A 71 9.98 -3.23 1.86
N ASP A 72 11.11 -3.59 2.45
CA ASP A 72 11.66 -2.93 3.62
C ASP A 72 12.32 -1.59 3.24
N PRO A 73 12.30 -0.58 4.12
CA PRO A 73 12.91 0.72 3.84
C PRO A 73 14.44 0.60 3.68
N HIS A 74 14.96 1.16 2.59
CA HIS A 74 16.41 1.32 2.40
C HIS A 74 16.95 2.41 3.30
N PHE A 75 18.27 2.44 3.41
CA PHE A 75 18.96 3.54 4.02
C PHE A 75 20.33 3.72 3.38
N THR A 76 20.91 4.90 3.54
CA THR A 76 22.36 5.08 3.40
C THR A 76 22.94 5.68 4.65
N LEU A 77 24.08 5.15 5.07
CA LEU A 77 24.93 5.78 6.06
C LEU A 77 25.97 6.63 5.32
N LYS A 78 26.02 7.93 5.59
CA LYS A 78 26.99 8.86 4.99
C LYS A 78 27.55 9.81 6.03
N ARG A 79 28.67 10.45 5.70
CA ARG A 79 29.15 11.62 6.45
C ARG A 79 28.44 12.88 5.97
N ASN A 80 28.01 13.72 6.90
CA ASN A 80 27.52 15.06 6.57
C ASN A 80 28.69 16.05 6.41
N VAL A 81 28.36 17.32 6.16
CA VAL A 81 29.35 18.40 6.02
C VAL A 81 30.20 18.60 7.29
N ASP A 82 29.68 18.21 8.45
CA ASP A 82 30.36 18.26 9.75
C ASP A 82 31.09 16.94 10.10
N ASN A 83 31.26 16.05 9.12
CA ASN A 83 31.94 14.75 9.25
C ASN A 83 31.24 13.74 10.20
N GLN A 84 29.98 13.98 10.57
CA GLN A 84 29.15 13.11 11.41
C GLN A 84 28.41 12.05 10.57
N LEU A 85 28.19 10.87 11.12
CA LEU A 85 27.44 9.80 10.47
C LEU A 85 25.94 10.11 10.52
N ILE A 86 25.29 10.13 9.36
CA ILE A 86 23.84 10.29 9.22
C ILE A 86 23.26 9.08 8.49
N ILE A 87 22.18 8.53 9.05
CA ILE A 87 21.30 7.58 8.36
C ILE A 87 20.23 8.36 7.62
N THR A 88 20.17 8.21 6.30
CA THR A 88 19.01 8.63 5.52
C THR A 88 18.22 7.40 5.13
N LYS A 89 16.95 7.32 5.54
CA LYS A 89 16.03 6.25 5.13
C LYS A 89 15.37 6.65 3.81
N TYR A 90 15.29 5.70 2.88
CA TYR A 90 14.65 5.86 1.58
C TYR A 90 13.54 4.83 1.44
N LYS A 91 12.39 5.28 0.93
CA LYS A 91 11.43 4.34 0.35
C LYS A 91 12.02 3.81 -0.96
N CYS A 92 11.88 2.52 -1.16
CA CYS A 92 12.49 1.87 -2.30
C CYS A 92 11.85 2.31 -3.61
N THR A 93 12.66 2.63 -4.63
CA THR A 93 12.13 3.38 -5.77
C THR A 93 11.45 2.55 -6.85
N LYS A 94 11.94 1.32 -7.03
CA LYS A 94 11.39 0.35 -7.98
C LYS A 94 11.79 -1.08 -7.59
N TRP A 95 10.87 -2.04 -7.63
CA TRP A 95 11.22 -3.46 -7.49
C TRP A 95 11.76 -4.01 -8.82
N LYS A 96 13.08 -4.29 -8.89
CA LYS A 96 13.79 -4.62 -10.15
C LYS A 96 13.47 -6.00 -10.71
N ASP A 97 13.02 -6.93 -9.87
CA ASP A 97 12.97 -8.35 -10.21
C ASP A 97 11.59 -8.97 -9.97
N HIS A 98 10.53 -8.14 -10.02
CA HIS A 98 9.16 -8.63 -9.81
C HIS A 98 8.75 -9.74 -10.77
N GLU A 99 9.38 -9.80 -11.96
CA GLU A 99 9.21 -10.86 -12.96
C GLU A 99 9.84 -12.20 -12.53
N ASN A 100 10.83 -12.19 -11.62
CA ASN A 100 11.59 -13.36 -11.17
C ASN A 100 11.36 -13.70 -9.68
N ILE A 101 10.41 -13.04 -9.00
CA ILE A 101 10.08 -13.44 -7.62
C ILE A 101 9.42 -14.81 -7.65
N SER A 102 9.81 -15.69 -6.73
CA SER A 102 9.13 -16.98 -6.61
C SER A 102 7.66 -16.75 -6.21
N PRO A 103 6.72 -17.52 -6.79
CA PRO A 103 5.31 -17.44 -6.40
C PRO A 103 5.09 -17.51 -4.89
N ASP A 104 5.89 -18.31 -4.18
CA ASP A 104 5.79 -18.49 -2.72
C ASP A 104 6.14 -17.24 -1.90
N GLN A 105 7.13 -16.45 -2.34
CA GLN A 105 7.51 -15.21 -1.65
C GLN A 105 6.46 -14.11 -1.87
N ILE A 106 5.92 -14.02 -3.08
CA ILE A 106 4.81 -13.12 -3.41
C ILE A 106 3.58 -13.48 -2.58
N ASN A 107 3.17 -14.75 -2.60
CA ASN A 107 1.94 -15.19 -1.94
C ASN A 107 2.00 -14.94 -0.42
N LYS A 108 3.14 -15.23 0.24
CA LYS A 108 3.32 -14.93 1.68
C LYS A 108 3.21 -13.46 2.03
N THR A 109 3.69 -12.59 1.14
CA THR A 109 3.64 -11.13 1.33
C THR A 109 2.23 -10.61 1.07
N ILE A 110 1.57 -11.17 0.06
CA ILE A 110 0.21 -10.82 -0.31
C ILE A 110 -0.79 -11.25 0.76
N ASP A 111 -0.68 -12.45 1.31
CA ASP A 111 -1.57 -12.92 2.38
C ASP A 111 -1.54 -12.02 3.63
N ARG A 112 -0.47 -11.23 3.83
CA ARG A 112 -0.37 -10.26 4.93
C ARG A 112 -1.00 -8.91 4.61
N LEU A 113 -0.96 -8.50 3.35
CA LEU A 113 -1.32 -7.13 2.93
C LEU A 113 -2.69 -7.06 2.24
N LEU A 114 -3.20 -8.19 1.76
CA LEU A 114 -4.53 -8.32 1.19
C LEU A 114 -5.53 -8.76 2.26
N ASN A 115 -6.63 -8.01 2.36
CA ASN A 115 -7.79 -8.40 3.16
C ASN A 115 -9.00 -8.52 2.23
N SER A 116 -9.51 -9.75 2.09
CA SER A 116 -10.71 -10.07 1.30
C SER A 116 -11.34 -11.37 1.79
N ASP A 117 -12.66 -11.38 1.96
CA ASP A 117 -13.39 -12.54 2.48
C ASP A 117 -13.80 -13.56 1.40
N PHE A 118 -13.70 -13.19 0.11
CA PHE A 118 -14.19 -14.02 -1.00
C PHE A 118 -13.12 -14.35 -2.06
N PHE A 119 -11.91 -13.83 -1.89
CA PHE A 119 -10.83 -13.98 -2.86
C PHE A 119 -9.51 -14.27 -2.17
N LYS A 120 -8.79 -15.27 -2.71
CA LYS A 120 -7.38 -15.50 -2.42
C LYS A 120 -6.57 -15.15 -3.65
N PHE A 121 -5.52 -14.38 -3.45
CA PHE A 121 -4.65 -13.97 -4.54
C PHE A 121 -3.80 -15.12 -5.04
N LYS A 122 -3.57 -15.11 -6.36
CA LYS A 122 -2.63 -16.01 -7.02
C LYS A 122 -1.77 -15.21 -7.98
N TYR A 123 -0.44 -15.33 -7.83
CA TYR A 123 0.50 -14.63 -8.69
C TYR A 123 0.30 -14.91 -10.19
N GLU A 124 -0.01 -16.15 -10.56
CA GLU A 124 -0.28 -16.51 -11.98
C GLU A 124 -1.48 -15.75 -12.57
N GLU A 125 -2.51 -15.47 -11.76
CA GLU A 125 -3.65 -14.64 -12.20
C GLU A 125 -3.20 -13.18 -12.43
N ALA A 126 -2.31 -12.66 -11.59
CA ALA A 126 -1.74 -11.33 -11.79
C ALA A 126 -0.83 -11.27 -13.02
N LYS A 127 -0.04 -12.31 -13.28
CA LYS A 127 0.79 -12.41 -14.50
C LYS A 127 -0.07 -12.39 -15.76
N SER A 128 -1.11 -13.21 -15.81
CA SER A 128 -2.07 -13.20 -16.92
C SER A 128 -2.78 -11.84 -17.06
N SER A 129 -3.08 -11.17 -15.94
CA SER A 129 -3.67 -9.82 -15.94
C SER A 129 -2.70 -8.79 -16.54
N MET A 130 -1.42 -8.83 -16.16
CA MET A 130 -0.39 -7.95 -16.71
C MET A 130 -0.24 -8.14 -18.23
N GLU A 131 -0.17 -9.38 -18.70
CA GLU A 131 -0.08 -9.71 -20.13
C GLU A 131 -1.28 -9.18 -20.92
N THR A 132 -2.49 -9.35 -20.37
CA THR A 132 -3.74 -8.83 -20.96
C THR A 132 -3.68 -7.31 -21.10
N PHE A 133 -3.34 -6.60 -20.01
CA PHE A 133 -3.42 -5.14 -19.98
C PHE A 133 -2.21 -4.42 -20.59
N LEU A 134 -1.07 -5.10 -20.77
CA LEU A 134 0.07 -4.56 -21.50
C LEU A 134 -0.31 -4.23 -22.95
N GLN A 135 -1.23 -5.01 -23.52
CA GLN A 135 -1.73 -4.82 -24.88
C GLN A 135 -2.73 -3.65 -24.95
N THR A 136 -3.44 -3.34 -23.86
CA THR A 136 -4.43 -2.25 -23.78
C THR A 136 -3.77 -0.89 -23.53
N GLU A 137 -4.17 0.15 -24.27
CA GLU A 137 -3.59 1.49 -24.12
C GLU A 137 -3.88 2.11 -22.73
N ALA A 138 -5.08 1.89 -22.19
CA ALA A 138 -5.54 2.48 -20.93
C ALA A 138 -4.74 2.02 -19.69
N LEU A 139 -4.12 0.84 -19.74
CA LEU A 139 -3.47 0.21 -18.57
C LEU A 139 -2.03 -0.20 -18.80
N ARG A 140 -1.51 -0.06 -20.02
CA ARG A 140 -0.10 -0.30 -20.36
C ARG A 140 0.84 0.50 -19.45
N ASP A 141 0.50 1.75 -19.14
CA ASP A 141 1.32 2.59 -18.27
C ASP A 141 1.35 2.10 -16.82
N VAL A 142 0.21 1.62 -16.30
CA VAL A 142 0.12 0.99 -14.98
C VAL A 142 1.00 -0.25 -14.94
N VAL A 143 0.91 -1.12 -15.95
CA VAL A 143 1.71 -2.36 -16.03
C VAL A 143 3.20 -2.07 -16.08
N LYS A 144 3.63 -1.11 -16.92
CA LYS A 144 5.05 -0.71 -17.04
C LYS A 144 5.63 -0.10 -15.75
N ASN A 145 4.77 0.39 -14.87
CA ASN A 145 5.13 1.01 -13.60
C ASN A 145 4.76 0.17 -12.37
N ILE A 146 4.49 -1.13 -12.54
CA ILE A 146 4.31 -2.04 -11.42
C ILE A 146 5.56 -2.03 -10.53
N GLY A 147 5.35 -1.88 -9.22
CA GLY A 147 6.42 -1.78 -8.22
C GLY A 147 7.22 -0.47 -8.27
N ASN A 148 6.84 0.51 -9.09
CA ASN A 148 7.44 1.86 -9.08
C ASN A 148 6.70 2.74 -8.05
N HIS A 149 7.36 3.10 -6.95
CA HIS A 149 6.73 3.90 -5.90
C HIS A 149 6.55 5.38 -6.28
N GLU A 150 7.26 5.88 -7.30
CA GLU A 150 7.14 7.27 -7.77
C GLU A 150 5.94 7.41 -8.70
N TYR A 151 5.47 6.29 -9.25
CA TYR A 151 4.29 6.26 -10.08
C TYR A 151 3.04 6.45 -9.22
N SER A 152 2.57 7.69 -9.13
CA SER A 152 1.34 8.01 -8.44
C SER A 152 0.14 7.51 -9.24
N MET A 153 -0.73 6.76 -8.58
CA MET A 153 -2.02 6.33 -9.11
C MET A 153 -3.10 6.80 -8.15
N GLY A 154 -3.92 7.76 -8.58
CA GLY A 154 -5.07 8.21 -7.82
C GLY A 154 -6.20 7.18 -7.78
N SER A 155 -7.31 7.55 -7.13
CA SER A 155 -8.56 6.81 -7.20
C SER A 155 -9.03 6.68 -8.66
N LYS A 156 -9.58 5.51 -9.03
CA LYS A 156 -10.06 5.25 -10.39
C LYS A 156 -11.41 4.53 -10.39
N TRP A 157 -12.18 4.81 -11.43
CA TRP A 157 -13.36 4.05 -11.82
C TRP A 157 -13.07 3.34 -13.13
N ALA A 158 -13.39 2.05 -13.22
CA ALA A 158 -13.32 1.30 -14.48
C ALA A 158 -14.58 0.47 -14.68
N SER A 159 -15.17 0.56 -15.87
CA SER A 159 -16.30 -0.26 -16.29
C SER A 159 -15.85 -1.32 -17.30
N PHE A 160 -16.25 -2.56 -17.08
CA PHE A 160 -15.94 -3.69 -17.97
C PHE A 160 -17.21 -4.47 -18.28
N GLU A 161 -17.46 -4.71 -19.57
CA GLU A 161 -18.62 -5.49 -20.02
C GLU A 161 -18.48 -6.98 -19.67
N ASP A 162 -17.25 -7.51 -19.69
CA ASP A 162 -16.97 -8.91 -19.41
C ASP A 162 -16.39 -9.13 -17.99
N LYS A 163 -16.76 -10.26 -17.38
CA LYS A 163 -16.35 -10.62 -16.01
C LYS A 163 -14.86 -10.95 -15.88
N ASP A 164 -14.18 -11.33 -16.96
CA ASP A 164 -12.78 -11.76 -16.92
C ASP A 164 -11.85 -10.53 -16.84
N SER A 165 -12.04 -9.55 -17.72
CA SER A 165 -11.34 -8.25 -17.68
C SER A 165 -11.57 -7.54 -16.36
N TYR A 166 -12.82 -7.57 -15.88
CA TYR A 166 -13.20 -7.06 -14.57
C TYR A 166 -12.34 -7.67 -13.45
N ARG A 167 -12.17 -9.00 -13.43
CA ARG A 167 -11.38 -9.71 -12.41
C ARG A 167 -9.91 -9.37 -12.53
N LYS A 168 -9.37 -9.45 -13.75
CA LYS A 168 -7.97 -9.15 -14.04
C LYS A 168 -7.59 -7.75 -13.58
N TYR A 169 -8.50 -6.77 -13.72
CA TYR A 169 -8.23 -5.38 -13.38
C TYR A 169 -7.92 -5.20 -11.90
N TRP A 170 -8.80 -5.63 -11.00
CA TRP A 170 -8.55 -5.42 -9.58
C TRP A 170 -7.47 -6.35 -9.03
N ILE A 171 -7.19 -7.50 -9.68
CA ILE A 171 -6.01 -8.32 -9.37
C ILE A 171 -4.73 -7.52 -9.68
N LEU A 172 -4.65 -6.89 -10.85
CA LEU A 172 -3.53 -6.03 -11.24
C LEU A 172 -3.32 -4.89 -10.24
N LEU A 173 -4.40 -4.21 -9.82
CA LEU A 173 -4.33 -3.12 -8.84
C LEU A 173 -3.87 -3.60 -7.47
N SER A 174 -4.41 -4.74 -7.02
CA SER A 174 -4.01 -5.39 -5.76
C SER A 174 -2.53 -5.72 -5.79
N TYR A 175 -2.07 -6.36 -6.88
CA TYR A 175 -0.68 -6.73 -7.06
C TYR A 175 0.24 -5.52 -7.01
N ARG A 176 -0.08 -4.46 -7.76
CA ARG A 176 0.68 -3.20 -7.76
C ARG A 176 0.81 -2.63 -6.35
N ALA A 177 -0.29 -2.47 -5.63
CA ALA A 177 -0.28 -1.89 -4.29
C ALA A 177 0.52 -2.74 -3.29
N ILE A 178 0.41 -4.07 -3.37
CA ILE A 178 1.16 -4.96 -2.49
C ILE A 178 2.66 -4.92 -2.78
N LEU A 179 3.08 -4.80 -4.05
CA LEU A 179 4.49 -4.56 -4.39
C LEU A 179 5.02 -3.21 -3.91
N LEU A 180 4.15 -2.29 -3.48
CA LEU A 180 4.53 -1.04 -2.81
C LEU A 180 4.47 -1.14 -1.28
N GLY A 181 4.14 -2.32 -0.74
CA GLY A 181 3.97 -2.55 0.70
C GLY A 181 2.71 -1.92 1.27
N GLU A 182 1.74 -1.61 0.42
CA GLU A 182 0.50 -0.96 0.82
C GLU A 182 -0.58 -1.99 1.10
N ARG A 183 -1.38 -1.75 2.16
CA ARG A 183 -2.51 -2.62 2.48
C ARG A 183 -3.61 -2.44 1.44
N VAL A 184 -4.19 -3.55 1.02
CA VAL A 184 -5.29 -3.59 0.05
C VAL A 184 -6.48 -4.29 0.70
N VAL A 185 -7.64 -3.65 0.64
CA VAL A 185 -8.92 -4.28 0.98
C VAL A 185 -9.74 -4.44 -0.30
N VAL A 186 -10.18 -5.66 -0.59
CA VAL A 186 -11.04 -5.96 -1.75
C VAL A 186 -12.39 -6.43 -1.25
N VAL A 187 -13.44 -5.66 -1.55
CA VAL A 187 -14.80 -5.88 -1.04
C VAL A 187 -15.80 -5.85 -2.19
N LYS A 188 -16.82 -6.71 -2.14
CA LYS A 188 -17.97 -6.59 -3.05
C LYS A 188 -18.85 -5.44 -2.62
N SER A 189 -19.39 -4.70 -3.56
CA SER A 189 -20.24 -3.54 -3.26
C SER A 189 -21.51 -3.92 -2.49
N SER A 190 -22.05 -5.12 -2.72
CA SER A 190 -23.19 -5.64 -1.94
C SER A 190 -22.84 -5.87 -0.46
N GLU A 191 -21.62 -6.33 -0.18
CA GLU A 191 -21.11 -6.51 1.17
C GLU A 191 -20.81 -5.16 1.83
N LEU A 192 -20.19 -4.24 1.11
CA LEU A 192 -19.96 -2.88 1.57
C LEU A 192 -21.28 -2.18 1.90
N LYS A 193 -22.30 -2.32 1.06
CA LYS A 193 -23.66 -1.84 1.32
C LYS A 193 -24.19 -2.40 2.63
N HIS A 194 -24.06 -3.71 2.83
CA HIS A 194 -24.51 -4.36 4.06
C HIS A 194 -23.80 -3.78 5.28
N ILE A 195 -22.47 -3.73 5.28
CA ILE A 195 -21.66 -3.19 6.38
C ILE A 195 -22.04 -1.74 6.69
N CYS A 196 -22.13 -0.87 5.67
CA CYS A 196 -22.58 0.51 5.84
C CYS A 196 -23.97 0.56 6.48
N SER A 197 -24.93 -0.22 5.99
CA SER A 197 -26.28 -0.23 6.53
C SER A 197 -26.34 -0.64 8.00
N GLN A 198 -25.46 -1.53 8.47
CA GLN A 198 -25.38 -1.93 9.88
C GLN A 198 -24.74 -0.84 10.73
N VAL A 199 -23.64 -0.22 10.27
CA VAL A 199 -22.93 0.82 11.02
C VAL A 199 -23.79 2.06 11.24
N PHE A 200 -24.64 2.41 10.28
CA PHE A 200 -25.51 3.58 10.37
C PHE A 200 -26.89 3.30 11.00
N LYS A 201 -27.12 2.09 11.56
CA LYS A 201 -28.29 1.84 12.41
C LYS A 201 -28.27 2.73 13.66
N LEU A 202 -29.46 3.19 14.05
CA LEU A 202 -29.66 4.07 15.21
C LEU A 202 -29.55 3.34 16.55
N TYR A 203 -29.85 2.04 16.56
CA TYR A 203 -29.84 1.20 17.76
C TYR A 203 -29.14 -0.12 17.40
N GLU A 204 -28.16 -0.51 18.21
CA GLU A 204 -27.30 -1.70 18.05
C GLU A 204 -26.32 -1.64 16.87
N ARG A 205 -25.12 -1.12 17.16
CA ARG A 205 -23.97 -1.31 16.28
C ARG A 205 -23.15 -2.46 16.81
N GLU A 206 -23.07 -3.54 16.05
CA GLU A 206 -22.13 -4.61 16.37
C GLU A 206 -20.70 -4.12 16.11
N GLU A 207 -19.81 -4.38 17.07
CA GLU A 207 -18.42 -3.94 17.02
C GLU A 207 -17.69 -4.50 15.78
N GLU A 208 -18.09 -5.70 15.33
CA GLU A 208 -17.58 -6.30 14.09
C GLU A 208 -17.78 -5.39 12.86
N PHE A 209 -18.98 -4.85 12.66
CA PHE A 209 -19.27 -4.01 11.49
C PHE A 209 -18.55 -2.65 11.58
N ILE A 210 -18.42 -2.10 12.78
CA ILE A 210 -17.63 -0.88 13.01
C ILE A 210 -16.17 -1.13 12.63
N ASN A 211 -15.59 -2.25 13.08
CA ASN A 211 -14.21 -2.60 12.79
C ASN A 211 -13.98 -2.84 11.30
N LYS A 212 -14.90 -3.51 10.61
CA LYS A 212 -14.85 -3.69 9.15
C LYS A 212 -14.92 -2.36 8.41
N TYR A 213 -15.83 -1.46 8.80
CA TYR A 213 -15.94 -0.13 8.19
C TYR A 213 -14.70 0.73 8.45
N GLN A 214 -14.15 0.68 9.67
CA GLN A 214 -12.90 1.38 10.01
C GLN A 214 -11.72 0.84 9.19
N ASN A 215 -11.64 -0.47 8.99
CA ASN A 215 -10.67 -1.09 8.09
C ASN A 215 -10.79 -0.56 6.65
N PHE A 216 -12.02 -0.30 6.17
CA PHE A 216 -12.23 0.35 4.87
C PHE A 216 -11.83 1.81 4.85
N LEU A 217 -11.83 2.53 5.99
CA LEU A 217 -11.37 3.92 6.05
C LEU A 217 -9.85 4.02 6.11
N ASP A 218 -9.21 3.11 6.85
CA ASP A 218 -7.78 3.20 7.18
C ASP A 218 -6.88 2.57 6.10
N SER A 219 -7.39 1.62 5.32
CA SER A 219 -6.60 0.96 4.28
C SER A 219 -6.09 1.94 3.23
N GLU A 220 -4.81 1.81 2.84
CA GLU A 220 -4.20 2.62 1.77
C GLU A 220 -4.98 2.52 0.46
N ASN A 221 -5.44 1.30 0.15
CA ASN A 221 -6.16 0.98 -1.07
C ASN A 221 -7.44 0.20 -0.74
N LEU A 222 -8.57 0.72 -1.19
CA LEU A 222 -9.87 0.06 -1.15
C LEU A 222 -10.31 -0.22 -2.58
N ILE A 223 -10.54 -1.49 -2.91
CA ILE A 223 -11.09 -1.90 -4.20
C ILE A 223 -12.52 -2.37 -3.95
N ILE A 224 -13.47 -1.67 -4.55
CA ILE A 224 -14.90 -1.98 -4.49
C ILE A 224 -15.28 -2.62 -5.82
N THR A 225 -15.73 -3.86 -5.75
CA THR A 225 -16.01 -4.67 -6.93
C THR A 225 -17.53 -4.89 -7.05
N ASP A 226 -18.03 -5.19 -8.24
CA ASP A 226 -19.46 -5.45 -8.54
C ASP A 226 -20.34 -4.24 -8.24
N PHE A 227 -19.79 -3.03 -8.36
CA PHE A 227 -20.54 -1.81 -8.09
C PHE A 227 -21.68 -1.66 -9.10
N GLY A 228 -22.90 -1.42 -8.61
CA GLY A 228 -24.13 -1.38 -9.41
C GLY A 228 -25.00 -2.65 -9.35
N LEU A 229 -24.41 -3.79 -8.94
CA LEU A 229 -25.08 -5.10 -8.91
C LEU A 229 -25.70 -5.46 -7.55
N GLU A 230 -25.79 -4.50 -6.64
CA GLU A 230 -26.39 -4.68 -5.32
C GLU A 230 -27.90 -4.88 -5.43
N ASP A 231 -28.47 -5.68 -4.51
CA ASP A 231 -29.92 -5.84 -4.41
C ASP A 231 -30.62 -4.51 -4.07
N GLU A 232 -31.92 -4.42 -4.36
CA GLU A 232 -32.70 -3.17 -4.24
C GLU A 232 -32.87 -2.66 -2.79
N MET A 233 -32.73 -3.52 -1.78
CA MET A 233 -33.00 -3.12 -0.40
C MET A 233 -31.93 -2.13 0.08
N ASN A 234 -32.37 -0.94 0.53
CA ASN A 234 -31.52 0.18 0.97
C ASN A 234 -30.48 0.65 -0.06
N LYS A 235 -30.64 0.29 -1.33
CA LYS A 235 -29.69 0.63 -2.42
C LYS A 235 -29.53 2.13 -2.60
N PHE A 236 -30.60 2.90 -2.43
CA PHE A 236 -30.59 4.37 -2.55
C PHE A 236 -29.84 5.04 -1.40
N ASN A 237 -30.14 4.71 -0.14
CA ASN A 237 -29.39 5.25 1.02
C ASN A 237 -27.91 4.89 0.93
N TYR A 238 -27.59 3.70 0.43
CA TYR A 238 -26.19 3.32 0.18
C TYR A 238 -25.49 4.27 -0.80
N TYR A 239 -26.08 4.53 -1.97
CA TYR A 239 -25.46 5.41 -2.96
C TYR A 239 -25.50 6.90 -2.58
N LEU A 240 -26.57 7.36 -1.92
CA LEU A 240 -26.82 8.78 -1.69
C LEU A 240 -26.31 9.27 -0.34
N ASP A 241 -26.23 8.40 0.67
CA ASP A 241 -25.80 8.77 2.02
C ASP A 241 -24.44 8.14 2.35
N TYR A 242 -24.34 6.80 2.30
CA TYR A 242 -23.19 6.11 2.88
C TYR A 242 -21.94 6.16 2.01
N PHE A 243 -22.12 5.96 0.70
CA PHE A 243 -21.02 5.87 -0.24
C PHE A 243 -20.28 7.20 -0.46
N PRO A 244 -20.97 8.36 -0.63
CA PRO A 244 -20.30 9.66 -0.72
C PRO A 244 -19.49 9.98 0.53
N ASP A 245 -20.04 9.71 1.72
CA ASP A 245 -19.37 9.97 2.99
C ASP A 245 -18.12 9.08 3.18
N LEU A 246 -18.18 7.81 2.78
CA LEU A 246 -17.01 6.92 2.76
C LEU A 246 -15.90 7.50 1.87
N LEU A 247 -16.26 7.89 0.65
CA LEU A 247 -15.31 8.42 -0.33
C LEU A 247 -14.67 9.74 0.14
N ILE A 248 -15.46 10.67 0.68
CA ILE A 248 -14.95 11.95 1.22
C ILE A 248 -13.94 11.69 2.34
N LYS A 249 -14.28 10.85 3.32
CA LYS A 249 -13.40 10.54 4.45
C LYS A 249 -12.08 9.95 3.97
N ARG A 250 -12.13 8.96 3.07
CA ARG A 250 -10.91 8.36 2.49
C ARG A 250 -10.08 9.38 1.74
N ASN A 251 -10.70 10.20 0.89
CA ASN A 251 -10.00 11.21 0.11
C ASN A 251 -9.32 12.27 0.99
N SER A 252 -9.98 12.70 2.08
CA SER A 252 -9.40 13.65 3.06
C SER A 252 -8.16 13.12 3.77
N ASN A 253 -8.05 11.79 3.89
CA ASN A 253 -6.90 11.09 4.46
C ASN A 253 -5.89 10.61 3.39
N HIS A 254 -6.03 11.08 2.14
CA HIS A 254 -5.22 10.68 0.99
C HIS A 254 -5.20 9.16 0.73
N LYS A 255 -6.31 8.48 1.04
CA LYS A 255 -6.50 7.04 0.80
C LYS A 255 -7.17 6.83 -0.56
N ARG A 256 -6.75 5.80 -1.29
CA ARG A 256 -7.17 5.55 -2.68
C ARG A 256 -8.34 4.58 -2.75
N THR A 257 -9.29 4.89 -3.61
CA THR A 257 -10.44 4.00 -3.87
C THR A 257 -10.49 3.65 -5.35
N TYR A 258 -10.60 2.36 -5.63
CA TYR A 258 -10.77 1.82 -6.96
C TYR A 258 -12.14 1.17 -7.06
N ILE A 259 -12.88 1.48 -8.11
CA ILE A 259 -14.21 0.93 -8.34
C ILE A 259 -14.21 0.18 -9.65
N THR A 260 -14.70 -1.04 -9.62
CA THR A 260 -15.07 -1.77 -10.82
C THR A 260 -16.58 -1.97 -10.90
N SER A 261 -17.14 -1.65 -12.06
CA SER A 261 -18.57 -1.80 -12.37
C SER A 261 -18.77 -2.52 -13.69
N GLN A 262 -19.94 -3.14 -13.88
CA GLN A 262 -20.32 -3.69 -15.19
C GLN A 262 -20.89 -2.61 -16.13
N VAL A 263 -21.52 -1.60 -15.54
CA VAL A 263 -22.13 -0.47 -16.25
C VAL A 263 -21.33 0.79 -15.99
N ASP A 264 -21.29 1.71 -16.95
CA ASP A 264 -20.63 3.00 -16.74
C ASP A 264 -21.44 3.89 -15.77
N TRP A 265 -20.83 5.00 -15.34
CA TRP A 265 -21.51 5.96 -14.46
C TRP A 265 -22.75 6.57 -15.12
N LYS A 266 -22.77 6.75 -16.44
CA LYS A 266 -23.90 7.37 -17.15
C LYS A 266 -25.14 6.49 -17.10
N GLU A 267 -24.97 5.19 -17.27
CA GLU A 267 -26.04 4.20 -17.15
C GLU A 267 -26.51 4.08 -15.71
N MET A 268 -25.59 4.02 -14.75
CA MET A 268 -25.97 3.97 -13.35
C MET A 268 -26.71 5.23 -12.87
N LYS A 269 -26.31 6.40 -13.37
CA LYS A 269 -27.04 7.66 -13.18
C LYS A 269 -28.50 7.55 -13.65
N LYS A 270 -28.74 6.96 -14.82
CA LYS A 270 -30.12 6.72 -15.30
C LYS A 270 -30.88 5.83 -14.33
N HIS A 271 -30.27 4.76 -13.83
CA HIS A 271 -30.91 3.84 -12.89
C HIS A 271 -31.27 4.51 -11.55
N ILE A 272 -30.38 5.34 -11.00
CA ILE A 272 -30.62 6.06 -9.75
C ILE A 272 -31.72 7.12 -9.93
N LEU A 273 -31.74 7.82 -11.07
CA LEU A 273 -32.71 8.90 -11.35
C LEU A 273 -34.10 8.42 -11.80
N ASN A 274 -34.26 7.15 -12.20
CA ASN A 274 -35.53 6.66 -12.75
C ASN A 274 -36.63 6.41 -11.69
N LYS A 275 -36.33 6.55 -10.38
CA LYS A 275 -37.35 6.47 -9.33
C LYS A 275 -37.87 7.87 -8.97
N LYS A 276 -39.19 8.04 -9.05
CA LYS A 276 -39.93 9.24 -8.64
C LYS A 276 -39.75 9.49 -7.14
N HIS A 277 -38.78 10.30 -6.74
CA HIS A 277 -38.71 10.83 -5.38
C HIS A 277 -38.25 12.31 -5.37
N GLU A 278 -38.71 12.99 -4.33
CA GLU A 278 -38.79 14.44 -4.13
C GLU A 278 -37.43 15.17 -4.07
N THR A 279 -37.49 16.50 -4.07
CA THR A 279 -36.37 17.47 -4.08
C THR A 279 -35.16 17.14 -3.19
N ILE A 280 -35.36 16.42 -2.06
CA ILE A 280 -34.29 16.00 -1.14
C ILE A 280 -33.33 15.01 -1.83
N ASP A 281 -33.85 14.10 -2.66
CA ASP A 281 -33.01 13.13 -3.37
C ASP A 281 -32.20 13.82 -4.48
N LYS A 282 -32.68 14.95 -5.00
CA LYS A 282 -31.95 15.75 -5.99
C LYS A 282 -30.67 16.36 -5.40
N LEU A 283 -30.75 16.97 -4.23
CA LEU A 283 -29.58 17.58 -3.57
C LEU A 283 -28.53 16.53 -3.17
N LYS A 284 -28.97 15.38 -2.66
CA LYS A 284 -28.04 14.28 -2.34
C LYS A 284 -27.40 13.69 -3.60
N PHE A 285 -28.17 13.59 -4.68
CA PHE A 285 -27.65 13.13 -5.97
C PHE A 285 -26.61 14.10 -6.54
N GLU A 286 -26.89 15.41 -6.54
CA GLU A 286 -25.94 16.45 -6.95
C GLU A 286 -24.63 16.37 -6.14
N ARG A 287 -24.74 16.17 -4.82
CA ARG A 287 -23.58 15.94 -3.95
C ARG A 287 -22.79 14.68 -4.33
N LEU A 288 -23.46 13.57 -4.64
CA LEU A 288 -22.80 12.36 -5.13
C LEU A 288 -22.04 12.65 -6.43
N GLU A 289 -22.62 13.39 -7.38
CA GLU A 289 -21.94 13.75 -8.63
C GLU A 289 -20.69 14.60 -8.39
N GLU A 290 -20.77 15.57 -7.48
CA GLU A 290 -19.63 16.40 -7.09
C GLU A 290 -18.51 15.55 -6.46
N VAL A 291 -18.86 14.65 -5.53
CA VAL A 291 -17.89 13.76 -4.88
C VAL A 291 -17.21 12.86 -5.90
N LEU A 292 -17.98 12.24 -6.80
CA LEU A 292 -17.42 11.40 -7.85
C LEU A 292 -16.51 12.20 -8.78
N LYS A 293 -16.93 13.42 -9.17
CA LYS A 293 -16.11 14.30 -10.01
C LYS A 293 -14.81 14.67 -9.33
N VAL A 294 -14.82 15.03 -8.04
CA VAL A 294 -13.61 15.42 -7.30
C VAL A 294 -12.65 14.25 -7.13
N ILE A 295 -13.17 13.06 -6.83
CA ILE A 295 -12.34 11.91 -6.46
C ILE A 295 -11.86 11.14 -7.69
N PHE A 296 -12.65 11.14 -8.76
CA PHE A 296 -12.36 10.43 -10.01
C PHE A 296 -12.15 11.38 -11.20
N SER A 297 -11.87 12.68 -10.99
CA SER A 297 -11.62 13.63 -12.10
C SER A 297 -10.49 13.22 -13.04
N ASN A 298 -9.59 12.36 -12.58
CA ASN A 298 -8.47 11.81 -13.36
C ASN A 298 -8.79 10.40 -13.91
N ALA A 299 -10.05 9.94 -13.81
CA ALA A 299 -10.55 8.69 -14.39
C ALA A 299 -11.13 8.96 -15.79
N THR A 300 -10.24 9.34 -16.71
CA THR A 300 -10.47 9.33 -18.16
C THR A 300 -9.24 8.74 -18.82
#